data_AF-A0ABD0NAC0-F1
#
_entry.id   AF-A0ABD0NAC0-F1
#
_cell.length_a   1.000
_cell.length_b   1.000
_cell.length_c   1.000
_cell.angle_alpha   90.00
_cell.angle_beta   90.00
_cell.angle_gamma   90.00
#
_symmetry.space_group_name_H-M   'P 1'
#
loop_
_entity.id
_entity.type
_entity.pdbx_description
1 polymer ?
#
loop_
_entity_poly.entity_id
_entity_poly.type
_entity_poly.pdbx_seq_one_letter_code
_entity_poly.pdbx_strand_id
1 'polypeptide(L)' 'SSEEVCSSHREKLKLFCLTDKEPVCLVCRDSQRHTNHTFKPISEVVPSYK' A
#
# COMPACT_ATOMS: atom_id res chain seq x y z
N SER A 1 10.85 14.95 -2.56
CA SER A 1 9.56 14.40 -2.07
C SER A 1 9.19 13.20 -2.93
N SER A 2 9.65 12.01 -2.58
CA SER A 2 9.18 10.78 -3.23
C SER A 2 7.83 10.44 -2.62
N GLU A 3 6.77 10.94 -3.24
CA GLU A 3 5.46 10.36 -3.00
C GLU A 3 5.55 8.91 -3.48
N GLU A 4 5.38 7.95 -2.58
CA GLU A 4 5.33 6.52 -2.90
C GLU A 4 4.07 6.32 -3.74
N VAL A 5 4.20 6.34 -5.08
CA VAL A 5 3.10 6.19 -6.03
C VAL A 5 3.21 4.84 -6.70
N CYS A 6 2.10 4.12 -6.83
CA CYS A 6 2.06 2.87 -7.55
C CYS A 6 2.36 3.12 -9.04
N SER A 7 3.42 2.55 -9.59
CA SER A 7 3.76 2.72 -11.01
C SER A 7 2.67 2.20 -11.96
N SER A 8 1.92 1.17 -11.55
CA SER A 8 0.85 0.56 -12.35
C SER A 8 -0.43 1.40 -12.40
N HIS A 9 -0.77 2.05 -11.29
CA HIS A 9 -2.05 2.76 -11.14
C HIS A 9 -1.90 4.28 -11.03
N ARG A 10 -0.66 4.77 -10.90
CA ARG A 10 -0.32 6.17 -10.59
C ARG A 10 -1.07 6.73 -9.37
N GLU A 11 -1.45 5.84 -8.46
CA GLU A 11 -2.16 6.15 -7.23
C GLU A 11 -1.23 6.10 -6.03
N LYS A 12 -1.46 6.97 -5.04
CA LYS A 12 -0.64 7.03 -3.83
C LYS A 12 -0.70 5.71 -3.07
N LEU A 13 0.46 5.16 -2.74
CA LEU A 13 0.61 4.00 -1.88
C LEU A 13 0.25 4.47 -0.45
N LYS A 14 -0.90 4.01 0.04
CA LYS A 14 -1.41 4.34 1.38
C LYS A 14 -1.57 3.11 2.26
N LEU A 15 -1.47 1.92 1.67
CA LEU A 15 -1.66 0.65 2.32
C LEU A 15 -0.39 -0.18 2.23
N PHE A 16 -0.19 -1.07 3.18
CA PHE A 16 0.90 -2.00 3.24
C PHE A 16 0.32 -3.41 3.30
N CYS A 17 0.65 -4.24 2.32
CA CYS A 17 0.28 -5.65 2.32
C CYS A 17 1.17 -6.39 3.31
N LEU A 18 0.60 -7.01 4.35
CA LEU A 18 1.36 -7.78 5.34
C LEU A 18 1.78 -9.15 4.81
N THR A 19 1.02 -9.70 3.86
CA THR A 19 1.33 -10.99 3.21
C THR A 19 2.61 -10.87 2.38
N ASP A 20 2.63 -9.90 1.47
CA ASP A 20 3.74 -9.69 0.52
C ASP A 20 4.82 -8.75 1.07
N LYS A 21 4.53 -8.09 2.21
CA LYS A 21 5.40 -7.09 2.87
C LYS A 21 5.79 -5.93 1.96
N GLU A 22 4.84 -5.46 1.16
CA GLU A 22 5.06 -4.36 0.21
C GLU A 22 3.96 -3.27 0.30
N PRO A 23 4.30 -2.00 0.00
CA PRO A 23 3.32 -0.93 -0.08
C PRO A 23 2.47 -1.06 -1.35
N VAL A 24 1.16 -0.90 -1.19
CA VAL A 24 0.15 -1.02 -2.25
C VAL A 24 -0.80 0.18 -2.25
N CYS A 25 -1.35 0.49 -3.43
CA CYS A 25 -2.41 1.49 -3.56
C CYS A 25 -3.79 0.85 -3.31
N LEU A 26 -4.82 1.68 -3.19
CA LEU A 26 -6.20 1.22 -3.01
C LEU A 26 -6.67 0.31 -4.15
N VAL A 27 -6.24 0.59 -5.38
CA VAL A 27 -6.59 -0.23 -6.54
C VAL A 27 -5.90 -1.59 -6.49
N CYS A 28 -4.63 -1.66 -6.08
CA CYS A 28 -3.93 -2.92 -5.88
C CYS A 28 -4.61 -3.78 -4.81
N ARG A 29 -5.06 -3.17 -3.71
CA ARG A 29 -5.79 -3.88 -2.65
C ARG A 29 -7.03 -4.60 -3.19
N ASP A 30 -7.79 -3.90 -4.04
CA ASP A 30 -9.03 -4.42 -4.61
C ASP A 30 -8.78 -5.28 -5.86
N SER A 31 -7.52 -5.42 -6.30
CA SER A 31 -7.15 -6.28 -7.42
C SER A 31 -7.20 -7.76 -7.04
N GLN A 32 -7.46 -8.62 -8.03
CA GLN A 32 -7.41 -10.08 -7.85
C GLN A 32 -6.07 -10.57 -7.30
N ARG A 33 -4.98 -9.84 -7.56
CA ARG A 33 -3.63 -10.19 -7.13
C ARG A 33 -3.43 -10.15 -5.62
N HIS A 34 -4.15 -9.27 -4.91
CA HIS A 34 -4.06 -9.17 -3.46
C HIS A 34 -5.42 -9.47 -2.78
N THR A 35 -6.30 -10.19 -3.48
CA THR A 35 -7.59 -10.62 -2.91
C THR A 35 -7.34 -11.60 -1.76
N ASN A 36 -7.98 -11.34 -0.61
CA ASN A 36 -7.75 -12.02 0.68
C ASN A 36 -6.40 -11.74 1.38
N HIS A 37 -5.59 -10.79 0.89
CA HIS A 37 -4.39 -10.40 1.63
C HIS A 37 -4.78 -9.49 2.81
N THR A 38 -3.96 -9.50 3.85
CA THR A 38 -4.14 -8.59 4.98
C THR A 38 -3.40 -7.28 4.70
N PHE A 39 -4.09 -6.16 4.85
CA PHE A 39 -3.51 -4.84 4.64
C PHE A 39 -3.59 -4.01 5.90
N LYS A 40 -2.62 -3.10 6.06
CA LYS A 40 -2.66 -2.05 7.07
C LYS A 40 -2.35 -0.69 6.45
N PRO A 41 -2.89 0.42 6.97
CA PRO A 41 -2.46 1.75 6.57
C PRO A 41 -0.96 1.91 6.78
N ILE A 42 -0.24 2.46 5.80
CA ILE A 42 1.20 2.75 5.97
C ILE A 42 1.42 3.69 7.16
N SER A 43 0.47 4.59 7.44
CA SER A 43 0.49 5.47 8.62
C SER A 43 0.46 4.72 9.96
N GLU A 44 -0.07 3.49 10.00
CA GLU A 44 -0.06 2.65 11.20
C GLU A 44 1.20 1.80 11.31
N VAL A 45 1.83 1.45 10.18
CA VAL A 45 3.04 0.61 10.13
C VAL A 45 4.31 1.45 10.30
N VAL A 46 4.31 2.67 9.78
CA VAL A 46 5.39 3.65 9.95
C VAL A 46 4.90 4.67 10.96
N PRO A 47 5.19 4.50 12.26
CA PRO A 47 4.90 5.53 13.23
C PRO A 47 5.81 6.71 12.91
N SER A 48 5.22 7.75 12.31
CA SER A 48 5.74 9.12 12.28
C SER A 48 7.10 9.34 11.60
N TYR A 49 7.08 9.91 10.40
CA TYR A 49 7.93 11.07 10.17
C TYR A 49 7.06 12.31 10.32
N LYS A 50 7.30 13.02 11.42
CA LYS A 50 6.87 14.40 11.63
C LYS A 50 7.73 15.31 10.75
#